data_AF-A0A3P8MYH2-F1
#
_entry.id   AF-A0A3P8MYH2-F1
#
_cell.length_a   1.000
_cell.length_b   1.000
_cell.length_c   1.000
_cell.angle_alpha   90.00
_cell.angle_beta   90.00
_cell.angle_gamma   90.00
#
_symmetry.space_group_name_H-M   'P 1'
#
loop_
_entity.id
_entity.type
_entity.pdbx_description
1 polymer ?
#
loop_
_entity_poly.entity_id
_entity_poly.type
_entity_poly.pdbx_seq_one_letter_code
_entity_poly.pdbx_strand_id
1 'polypeptide(L)' 'VPLKVDYLPRRPGDYAEVYSDPTKIRTELNWTAKYTNLQESLLVAWRWQKAHINGYSTPQSI' A
#
# COMPACT_ATOMS: atom_id res chain seq x y z
N VAL A 1 -12.91 16.86 -4.30
CA VAL A 1 -11.76 17.78 -4.16
C VAL A 1 -10.69 17.30 -5.12
N PRO A 2 -10.18 18.14 -6.04
CA PRO A 2 -9.08 17.73 -6.91
C PRO A 2 -7.84 17.41 -6.07
N LEU A 3 -7.19 16.28 -6.36
CA LEU A 3 -5.90 15.94 -5.75
C LEU A 3 -4.83 16.82 -6.40
N LYS A 4 -4.13 17.62 -5.60
CA LYS A 4 -2.97 18.36 -6.09
C LYS A 4 -1.84 17.37 -6.37
N VAL A 5 -1.34 17.35 -7.60
CA VAL A 5 -0.23 16.50 -8.04
C VAL A 5 0.82 17.38 -8.69
N ASP A 6 2.06 17.28 -8.23
CA ASP A 6 3.22 17.97 -8.79
C ASP A 6 4.18 16.92 -9.37
N TYR A 7 4.52 17.02 -10.66
CA TYR A 7 5.46 16.09 -11.31
C TYR A 7 6.90 16.52 -11.07
N LEU A 8 7.69 15.63 -10.47
CA LEU A 8 9.09 15.86 -10.11
C LEU A 8 10.02 14.92 -10.88
N PRO A 9 11.35 15.13 -10.86
CA PRO A 9 12.30 14.20 -11.47
C PRO A 9 12.16 12.77 -10.92
N ARG A 10 12.57 11.78 -11.72
CA ARG A 10 12.55 10.37 -11.31
C ARG A 10 13.42 10.16 -10.07
N ARG A 11 12.93 9.39 -9.11
CA ARG A 11 13.71 8.99 -7.93
C ARG A 11 14.77 7.97 -8.36
N PRO A 12 16.06 8.18 -8.02
CA PRO A 12 17.10 7.20 -8.32
C PRO A 12 16.79 5.83 -7.70
N GLY A 13 16.86 4.78 -8.51
CA GLY A 13 16.60 3.39 -8.08
C GLY A 13 15.17 2.87 -8.32
N ASP A 14 14.22 3.73 -8.72
CA ASP A 14 12.86 3.27 -9.04
C ASP A 14 12.82 2.56 -10.41
N TYR A 15 12.18 1.39 -10.43
CA TYR A 15 11.80 0.72 -11.67
C TYR A 15 10.66 1.47 -12.36
N ALA A 16 10.51 1.30 -13.68
CA ALA A 16 9.34 1.84 -14.40
C ALA A 16 8.06 1.13 -13.94
N GLU A 17 8.08 -0.19 -13.86
CA GLU A 17 6.99 -1.06 -13.39
C GLU A 17 7.58 -2.31 -12.75
N VAL A 18 6.92 -2.85 -11.71
CA VAL A 18 7.36 -4.08 -11.03
C VAL A 18 6.16 -4.83 -10.44
N TYR A 19 6.10 -6.14 -10.67
CA TYR A 19 5.05 -7.04 -10.16
C TYR A 19 5.57 -8.48 -10.05
N SER A 20 4.85 -9.32 -9.30
CA SER A 20 5.23 -10.71 -9.02
C SER A 20 4.41 -11.71 -9.85
N ASP A 21 5.01 -12.83 -10.24
CA ASP A 21 4.28 -14.05 -10.64
C ASP A 21 4.03 -14.95 -9.41
N PRO A 22 2.76 -15.10 -8.96
CA PRO A 22 2.43 -15.88 -7.77
C PRO A 22 2.33 -17.39 -8.03
N THR A 23 2.69 -17.88 -9.23
CA THR A 23 2.48 -19.29 -9.60
C THR A 23 3.21 -20.26 -8.66
N LYS A 24 4.43 -19.94 -8.23
CA LYS A 24 5.20 -20.80 -7.32
C LYS A 24 4.52 -20.97 -5.96
N ILE A 25 4.14 -19.86 -5.32
CA ILE A 25 3.52 -19.90 -3.98
C ILE A 25 2.14 -20.56 -4.00
N ARG A 26 1.38 -20.36 -5.09
CA ARG A 26 0.10 -21.05 -5.32
C ARG A 26 0.30 -22.56 -5.45
N THR A 27 1.34 -22.99 -6.16
CA THR A 27 1.60 -24.42 -6.42
C THR A 27 2.15 -25.12 -5.19
N GLU A 28 3.14 -24.53 -4.53
CA GLU A 28 3.88 -25.19 -3.44
C GLU A 28 3.18 -25.09 -2.09
N LEU A 29 2.48 -23.98 -1.83
CA LEU A 29 1.87 -23.70 -0.53
C LEU A 29 0.34 -23.67 -0.58
N ASN A 30 -0.27 -23.85 -1.75
CA ASN A 30 -1.71 -23.66 -1.96
C ASN A 30 -2.22 -22.31 -1.41
N TRP A 31 -1.36 -21.29 -1.45
CA TRP A 31 -1.65 -19.98 -0.91
C TRP A 31 -1.93 -18.99 -2.04
N THR A 32 -2.91 -18.12 -1.86
CA THR A 32 -3.21 -17.02 -2.77
C THR A 32 -3.59 -15.79 -1.97
N ALA A 33 -3.16 -14.61 -2.44
CA ALA A 33 -3.55 -13.34 -1.84
C ALA A 33 -5.08 -13.20 -1.87
N LYS A 34 -5.70 -13.07 -0.70
CA LYS A 34 -7.16 -12.96 -0.56
C LYS A 34 -7.71 -11.61 -1.03
N TYR A 35 -6.93 -10.54 -0.86
CA TYR A 35 -7.32 -9.17 -1.19
C TYR A 35 -6.45 -8.65 -2.33
N THR A 36 -6.94 -8.75 -3.55
CA THR A 36 -6.23 -8.33 -4.78
C THR A 36 -6.88 -7.11 -5.45
N ASN A 37 -8.06 -6.69 -4.97
CA ASN A 37 -8.75 -5.52 -5.50
C ASN A 37 -8.09 -4.23 -5.02
N LEU A 38 -7.52 -3.46 -5.95
CA LEU A 38 -6.81 -2.22 -5.65
C LEU A 38 -7.70 -1.19 -4.94
N GLN A 39 -8.94 -1.02 -5.36
CA GLN A 39 -9.86 -0.04 -4.79
C GLN A 39 -10.20 -0.38 -3.33
N GLU A 40 -10.41 -1.66 -3.02
CA GLU A 40 -10.63 -2.12 -1.65
C GLU A 40 -9.40 -1.86 -0.76
N SER A 41 -8.21 -2.19 -1.26
CA SER A 41 -6.95 -1.94 -0.53
C SER A 41 -6.76 -0.45 -0.24
N LEU A 42 -7.00 0.43 -1.23
CA LEU A 42 -6.94 1.88 -1.06
C LEU A 42 -7.97 2.39 -0.05
N LEU A 43 -9.19 1.83 -0.07
CA LEU A 43 -10.24 2.20 0.87
C LEU A 43 -9.88 1.84 2.32
N VAL A 44 -9.28 0.66 2.53
CA VAL A 44 -8.79 0.24 3.85
C VAL A 44 -7.71 1.18 4.35
N ALA A 45 -6.71 1.50 3.51
CA ALA A 45 -5.65 2.44 3.86
C ALA A 45 -6.21 3.84 4.18
N TRP A 46 -7.17 4.32 3.39
CA TRP A 46 -7.79 5.62 3.61
C TRP A 46 -8.60 5.69 4.90
N ARG A 47 -9.36 4.62 5.23
CA ARG A 47 -10.07 4.51 6.50
C ARG A 47 -9.12 4.59 7.69
N TRP A 48 -7.98 3.89 7.62
CA TRP A 48 -6.93 3.99 8.62
C TRP A 48 -6.47 5.45 8.76
N GLN A 49 -6.08 6.10 7.64
CA GLN A 49 -5.46 7.43 7.65
C GLN A 49 -6.39 8.49 8.22
N LYS A 50 -7.68 8.39 7.89
CA LYS A 50 -8.70 9.28 8.45
C LYS A 50 -8.86 9.12 9.96
N ALA A 51 -8.75 7.89 10.47
CA ALA A 51 -8.92 7.61 11.90
C ALA A 51 -7.67 7.95 12.73
N HIS A 52 -6.50 8.00 12.10
CA HIS A 52 -5.21 8.11 12.79
C HIS A 52 -4.27 9.08 12.06
N ILE A 53 -4.67 10.35 11.97
CA ILE A 53 -3.98 11.37 11.17
C ILE A 53 -2.48 11.46 11.48
N ASN A 54 -2.08 11.20 12.73
CA ASN A 54 -0.70 11.30 13.23
C ASN A 54 0.04 9.96 13.39
N GLY A 55 -0.41 8.87 12.78
CA GLY A 55 0.23 7.57 13.00
C GLY A 55 -0.35 6.85 14.23
N TYR A 56 0.45 5.91 14.74
CA TYR A 56 0.24 5.37 16.08
C TYR A 56 0.76 6.39 17.10
N SER A 57 -0.08 6.84 18.03
CA SER A 57 0.38 7.70 19.12
C SER A 57 1.46 6.98 19.94
N THR A 58 2.58 7.64 20.21
CA THR A 58 3.51 7.18 21.24
C THR A 58 2.78 7.20 22.59
N PRO A 59 2.88 6.14 23.43
CA PRO A 59 2.39 6.21 24.79
C PRO A 59 3.04 7.41 25.47
N GLN A 60 2.22 8.31 26.00
CA GLN A 60 2.70 9.45 26.76
C GLN A 60 3.49 8.87 27.94
N SER A 61 4.80 9.13 27.98
CA SER A 61 5.64 8.76 29.12
C SER A 61 5.02 9.43 30.36
N ILE A 62 4.55 8.60 31.29
CA ILE A 62 4.04 9.02 32.60
C ILE A 62 5.17 9.73 33.36
#